data_AF-A0A1E5V830-F1
#
_entry.id   AF-A0A1E5V830-F1
#
_cell.length_a   1.000
_cell.length_b   1.000
_cell.length_c   1.000
_cell.angle_alpha   90.00
_cell.angle_beta   90.00
_cell.angle_gamma   90.00
#
_symmetry.space_group_name_H-M   'P 1'
#
loop_
_entity.id
_entity.type
_entity.pdbx_description
1 polymer ?
#
loop_
_entity_poly.entity_id
_entity_poly.type
_entity_poly.pdbx_seq_one_letter_code
_entity_poly.pdbx_strand_id
1 'polypeptide(L)'
;MAQPLLAAATAAVSSHYASSPAQVAAFPVRRRPGGVAVRCAPSGGVAPAGDTKSTLKVGSPIVILEAPVMLKTAASVPSLRHNNGQVKVGDVGRVMARKPKDVWAVRLAVGTYLLDGKFFRPLDADGGDDESPDE
;
A
#
# COMPACT_ATOMS: atom_id res chain seq x y z
N MET A 1 34.70 -1.62 -60.54
CA MET A 1 33.25 -1.58 -60.78
C MET A 1 32.58 -2.43 -59.71
N ALA A 2 31.63 -1.81 -58.99
CA ALA A 2 30.62 -2.34 -58.07
C ALA A 2 30.97 -3.55 -57.14
N GLN A 3 31.20 -3.24 -55.86
CA GLN A 3 31.02 -4.15 -54.73
C GLN A 3 29.52 -4.21 -54.36
N PRO A 4 28.93 -5.36 -54.02
CA PRO A 4 27.60 -5.39 -53.44
C PRO A 4 27.69 -5.19 -51.91
N LEU A 5 27.01 -4.14 -51.43
CA LEU A 5 26.76 -3.84 -50.03
C LEU A 5 26.02 -4.99 -49.34
N LEU A 6 26.58 -5.50 -48.24
CA LEU A 6 25.83 -6.29 -47.25
C LEU A 6 24.90 -5.34 -46.47
N ALA A 7 23.59 -5.50 -46.65
CA ALA A 7 22.59 -4.83 -45.82
C ALA A 7 22.40 -5.62 -44.51
N ALA A 8 22.70 -4.97 -43.39
CA ALA A 8 22.37 -5.47 -42.06
C ALA A 8 20.85 -5.36 -41.84
N ALA A 9 20.17 -6.50 -41.64
CA ALA A 9 18.79 -6.52 -41.18
C ALA A 9 18.80 -6.74 -39.66
N THR A 10 18.48 -5.68 -38.91
CA THR A 10 18.22 -5.76 -37.47
C THR A 10 16.92 -6.52 -37.25
N ALA A 11 17.00 -7.72 -36.69
CA ALA A 11 15.83 -8.45 -36.21
C ALA A 11 15.27 -7.77 -34.95
N ALA A 12 14.22 -6.97 -35.12
CA ALA A 12 13.40 -6.50 -34.00
C ALA A 12 12.46 -7.65 -33.58
N VAL A 13 12.74 -8.30 -32.45
CA VAL A 13 11.79 -9.24 -31.84
C VAL A 13 10.68 -8.41 -31.17
N SER A 14 9.64 -8.13 -31.94
CA SER A 14 8.41 -7.52 -31.45
C SER A 14 7.62 -8.57 -30.69
N SER A 15 7.81 -8.63 -29.37
CA SER A 15 6.98 -9.42 -28.46
C SER A 15 5.58 -8.81 -28.39
N HIS A 16 4.68 -9.31 -29.24
CA HIS A 16 3.27 -8.97 -29.23
C HIS A 16 2.58 -9.88 -28.22
N TYR A 17 2.54 -9.46 -26.95
CA TYR A 17 1.53 -9.97 -26.04
C TYR A 17 0.19 -9.37 -26.45
N ALA A 18 -0.48 -10.01 -27.39
CA ALA A 18 -1.86 -9.71 -27.75
C ALA A 18 -2.77 -10.19 -26.61
N SER A 19 -2.95 -9.36 -25.58
CA SER A 19 -4.09 -9.52 -24.68
C SER A 19 -5.33 -9.03 -25.41
N SER A 20 -6.10 -9.99 -25.92
CA SER A 20 -7.48 -9.75 -26.35
C SER A 20 -8.24 -9.05 -25.23
N PRO A 21 -8.83 -7.85 -25.44
CA PRO A 21 -9.86 -7.38 -24.54
C PRO A 21 -11.06 -8.30 -24.77
N ALA A 22 -11.38 -9.14 -23.79
CA ALA A 22 -12.67 -9.80 -23.73
C ALA A 22 -13.74 -8.70 -23.69
N GLN A 23 -14.35 -8.41 -24.84
CA GLN A 23 -15.53 -7.55 -24.89
C GLN A 23 -16.66 -8.32 -24.20
N VAL A 24 -16.90 -7.97 -22.95
CA VAL A 24 -18.10 -8.41 -22.23
C VAL A 24 -19.29 -7.78 -22.97
N ALA A 25 -20.15 -8.63 -23.51
CA ALA A 25 -21.37 -8.20 -24.17
C ALA A 25 -22.19 -7.30 -23.23
N ALA A 26 -22.45 -6.07 -23.66
CA ALA A 26 -23.35 -5.17 -22.96
C ALA A 26 -24.78 -5.68 -23.13
N PHE A 27 -25.27 -6.42 -22.13
CA PHE A 27 -26.69 -6.72 -22.03
C PHE A 27 -27.47 -5.41 -21.80
N PRO A 28 -28.60 -5.16 -22.49
CA PRO A 28 -29.41 -3.99 -22.22
C PRO A 28 -30.03 -4.12 -20.82
N VAL A 29 -29.47 -3.37 -19.86
CA VAL A 29 -30.01 -3.25 -18.51
C VAL A 29 -31.35 -2.53 -18.59
N ARG A 30 -32.43 -3.32 -18.58
CA ARG A 30 -33.79 -2.84 -18.35
C ARG A 30 -33.83 -2.25 -16.93
N ARG A 31 -33.75 -0.91 -16.82
CA ARG A 31 -33.86 -0.19 -15.55
C ARG A 31 -35.18 -0.55 -14.86
N ARG A 32 -35.09 -1.31 -13.77
CA ARG A 32 -36.16 -1.41 -12.76
C ARG A 32 -35.80 -0.46 -11.61
N PRO A 33 -36.72 0.40 -11.14
CA PRO A 33 -36.48 1.16 -9.92
C PRO A 33 -36.70 0.21 -8.73
N GLY A 34 -35.76 0.19 -7.78
CA GLY A 34 -35.93 -0.52 -6.51
C GLY A 34 -34.91 -1.61 -6.18
N GLY A 35 -33.66 -1.50 -6.64
CA GLY A 35 -32.57 -2.32 -6.11
C GLY A 35 -31.97 -1.66 -4.87
N VAL A 36 -32.17 -2.25 -3.69
CA VAL A 36 -31.35 -1.93 -2.51
C VAL A 36 -29.92 -2.38 -2.81
N ALA A 37 -28.99 -1.42 -2.84
CA ALA A 37 -27.57 -1.71 -2.91
C ALA A 37 -27.06 -2.03 -1.49
N VAL A 38 -26.75 -3.30 -1.22
CA VAL A 38 -26.06 -3.67 0.02
C VAL A 38 -24.58 -3.32 -0.13
N ARG A 39 -24.15 -2.29 0.58
CA ARG A 39 -22.74 -1.92 0.70
C ARG A 39 -22.07 -2.85 1.70
N CYS A 40 -21.07 -3.62 1.26
CA CYS A 40 -20.20 -4.33 2.19
C CYS A 40 -19.36 -3.30 2.96
N ALA A 41 -19.67 -3.12 4.25
CA ALA A 41 -18.76 -2.48 5.19
C ALA A 41 -17.77 -3.55 5.70
N PRO A 42 -16.45 -3.26 5.81
CA PRO A 42 -15.55 -4.18 6.48
C PRO A 42 -15.98 -4.30 7.94
N SER A 43 -16.46 -5.49 8.31
CA SER A 43 -16.88 -5.82 9.67
C SER A 43 -15.79 -5.48 10.68
N GLY A 44 -16.20 -4.80 11.75
CA GLY A 44 -15.35 -4.55 12.90
C GLY A 44 -14.76 -5.85 13.42
N GLY A 45 -13.43 -5.95 13.39
CA GLY A 45 -12.70 -6.95 14.13
C GLY A 45 -12.67 -6.53 15.60
N VAL A 46 -13.26 -7.35 16.45
CA VAL A 46 -13.22 -7.33 17.92
C VAL A 46 -11.90 -6.74 18.44
N ALA A 47 -12.01 -5.63 19.18
CA ALA A 47 -10.93 -5.09 19.97
C ALA A 47 -10.83 -5.91 21.28
N PRO A 48 -9.71 -6.60 21.56
CA PRO A 48 -9.38 -6.89 22.94
C PRO A 48 -8.92 -5.56 23.57
N ALA A 49 -9.65 -5.11 24.58
CA ALA A 49 -9.21 -4.04 25.45
C ALA A 49 -7.95 -4.50 26.18
N GLY A 50 -6.84 -3.77 25.99
CA GLY A 50 -5.56 -4.05 26.62
C GLY A 50 -4.55 -2.98 26.25
N ASP A 51 -4.32 -2.09 27.21
CA ASP A 51 -3.37 -0.97 27.21
C ASP A 51 -3.74 0.21 26.31
N THR A 52 -3.36 1.41 26.73
CA THR A 52 -3.62 2.74 26.15
C THR A 52 -2.97 2.95 24.76
N LYS A 53 -2.83 1.88 23.99
CA LYS A 53 -2.42 1.85 22.59
C LYS A 53 -3.66 2.22 21.78
N SER A 54 -3.79 3.50 21.44
CA SER A 54 -4.79 4.00 20.49
C SER A 54 -4.95 2.99 19.36
N THR A 55 -6.18 2.50 19.15
CA THR A 55 -6.44 1.33 18.28
C THR A 55 -5.85 1.59 16.91
N LEU A 56 -4.70 0.97 16.63
CA LEU A 56 -3.95 1.20 15.41
C LEU A 56 -4.76 0.65 14.24
N LYS A 57 -5.15 1.53 13.31
CA LYS A 57 -5.95 1.18 12.14
C LYS A 57 -5.12 1.36 10.87
N VAL A 58 -5.57 0.74 9.79
CA VAL A 58 -5.04 1.05 8.45
C VAL A 58 -5.33 2.52 8.15
N GLY A 59 -4.33 3.26 7.68
CA GLY A 59 -4.39 4.69 7.47
C GLY A 59 -4.00 5.55 8.69
N SER A 60 -3.81 4.97 9.88
CA SER A 60 -3.31 5.72 11.03
C SER A 60 -1.89 6.23 10.77
N PRO A 61 -1.60 7.50 11.11
CA PRO A 61 -0.22 7.99 11.14
C PRO A 61 0.53 7.34 12.31
N ILE A 62 1.81 7.06 12.11
CA ILE A 62 2.66 6.42 13.11
C ILE A 62 4.03 7.09 13.15
N VAL A 63 4.72 6.94 14.27
CA VAL A 63 6.12 7.32 14.44
C VAL A 63 6.96 6.13 14.88
N ILE A 64 8.13 5.96 14.26
CA ILE A 64 9.12 4.94 14.63
C ILE A 64 9.76 5.33 15.97
N LEU A 65 9.68 4.44 16.94
CA LEU A 65 10.27 4.60 18.27
C LEU A 65 11.69 4.04 18.35
N GLU A 66 11.92 2.92 17.66
CA GLU A 66 13.20 2.22 17.67
C GLU A 66 13.52 1.75 16.26
N ALA A 67 14.74 2.02 15.79
CA ALA A 67 15.20 1.60 14.48
C ALA A 67 15.41 0.08 14.46
N PRO A 68 14.64 -0.70 13.68
CA PRO A 68 14.83 -2.14 13.61
C PRO A 68 16.20 -2.48 13.04
N VAL A 69 16.83 -3.56 13.53
CA VAL A 69 18.11 -4.04 12.97
C VAL A 69 17.94 -4.57 11.56
N MET A 70 16.81 -5.27 11.30
CA MET A 70 16.47 -5.84 10.01
C MET A 70 15.10 -5.38 9.53
N LEU A 71 14.99 -5.11 8.23
CA LEU A 71 13.79 -4.68 7.54
C LEU A 71 13.42 -5.65 6.43
N LYS A 72 12.14 -6.00 6.34
CA LYS A 72 11.61 -6.70 5.16
C LYS A 72 11.09 -5.67 4.18
N THR A 73 11.67 -5.66 2.99
CA THR A 73 11.24 -4.76 1.90
C THR A 73 10.05 -5.39 1.17
N ALA A 74 9.04 -4.59 0.84
CA ALA A 74 7.87 -5.03 0.07
C ALA A 74 8.09 -5.01 -1.47
N ALA A 75 9.33 -5.26 -1.94
CA ALA A 75 9.65 -5.34 -3.37
C ALA A 75 9.14 -6.67 -3.98
N SER A 76 9.12 -6.77 -5.33
CA SER A 76 8.66 -7.98 -6.05
C SER A 76 9.34 -9.27 -5.58
N VAL A 77 10.59 -9.16 -5.13
CA VAL A 77 11.30 -10.23 -4.41
C VAL A 77 11.55 -9.74 -2.98
N PRO A 78 10.74 -10.17 -2.00
CA PRO A 78 10.90 -9.74 -0.62
C PRO A 78 12.21 -10.29 -0.07
N SER A 79 13.08 -9.39 0.36
CA SER A 79 14.35 -9.72 1.00
C SER A 79 14.44 -9.04 2.36
N LEU A 80 14.93 -9.81 3.34
CA LEU A 80 15.28 -9.31 4.65
C LEU A 80 16.64 -8.63 4.54
N ARG A 81 16.69 -7.33 4.83
CA ARG A 81 17.89 -6.50 4.67
C ARG A 81 18.24 -5.83 5.99
N HIS A 82 19.52 -5.59 6.20
CA HIS A 82 19.95 -4.76 7.31
C HIS A 82 19.45 -3.34 7.11
N ASN A 83 19.02 -2.68 8.19
CA ASN A 83 18.43 -1.35 8.10
C ASN A 83 19.40 -0.32 7.51
N ASN A 84 20.70 -0.39 7.84
CA ASN A 84 21.73 0.53 7.31
C ASN A 84 21.32 2.03 7.38
N GLY A 85 20.48 2.39 8.38
CA GLY A 85 19.98 3.75 8.56
C GLY A 85 18.86 4.17 7.59
N GLN A 86 18.21 3.25 6.88
CA GLN A 86 17.05 3.54 6.01
C GLN A 86 15.82 3.97 6.81
N VAL A 87 15.63 3.38 7.98
CA VAL A 87 14.55 3.70 8.92
C VAL A 87 15.18 4.12 10.23
N LYS A 88 14.90 5.35 10.63
CA LYS A 88 15.46 5.97 11.83
C LYS A 88 14.37 6.19 12.87
N VAL A 89 14.81 6.37 14.11
CA VAL A 89 13.92 6.80 15.19
C VAL A 89 13.39 8.20 14.86
N GLY A 90 12.09 8.40 15.07
CA GLY A 90 11.40 9.64 14.73
C GLY A 90 10.86 9.68 13.30
N ASP A 91 11.17 8.70 12.44
CA ASP A 91 10.56 8.63 11.12
C ASP A 91 9.04 8.47 11.24
N VAL A 92 8.33 9.27 10.45
CA VAL A 92 6.87 9.25 10.41
C VAL A 92 6.40 8.48 9.18
N GLY A 93 5.38 7.67 9.37
CA GLY A 93 4.80 6.85 8.32
C GLY A 93 3.30 6.69 8.46
N ARG A 94 2.76 5.86 7.56
CA ARG A 94 1.35 5.49 7.58
C ARG A 94 1.18 3.99 7.45
N VAL A 95 0.25 3.45 8.21
CA VAL A 95 -0.10 2.02 8.12
C VAL A 95 -0.85 1.77 6.82
N MET A 96 -0.32 0.86 6.00
CA MET A 96 -0.92 0.43 4.72
C MET A 96 -1.77 -0.82 4.88
N ALA A 97 -1.33 -1.78 5.70
CA ALA A 97 -2.06 -3.03 5.93
C ALA A 97 -1.65 -3.70 7.24
N ARG A 98 -2.60 -4.38 7.87
CA ARG A 98 -2.37 -5.25 9.03
C ARG A 98 -1.99 -6.65 8.55
N LYS A 99 -0.91 -7.22 9.10
CA LYS A 99 -0.50 -8.60 8.85
C LYS A 99 -0.69 -9.43 10.13
N PRO A 100 -0.70 -10.77 10.01
CA PRO A 100 -0.71 -11.63 11.19
C PRO A 100 0.51 -11.39 12.08
N LYS A 101 0.41 -11.78 13.36
CA LYS A 101 1.50 -11.72 14.35
C LYS A 101 2.01 -10.29 14.64
N ASP A 102 1.09 -9.31 14.67
CA ASP A 102 1.40 -7.90 14.94
C ASP A 102 2.46 -7.28 14.03
N VAL A 103 2.59 -7.83 12.83
CA VAL A 103 3.38 -7.25 11.74
C VAL A 103 2.49 -6.29 10.96
N TRP A 104 3.04 -5.16 10.53
CA TRP A 104 2.32 -4.11 9.83
C TRP A 104 3.09 -3.70 8.59
N ALA A 105 2.38 -3.53 7.48
CA ALA A 105 2.95 -2.87 6.30
C ALA A 105 2.87 -1.36 6.51
N VAL A 106 4.02 -0.70 6.54
CA VAL A 106 4.15 0.73 6.79
C VAL A 106 4.76 1.38 5.57
N ARG A 107 4.13 2.48 5.11
CA ARG A 107 4.72 3.38 4.12
C ARG A 107 5.48 4.49 4.84
N LEU A 108 6.78 4.52 4.64
CA LEU A 108 7.69 5.59 5.01
C LEU A 108 8.09 6.38 3.76
N ALA A 109 8.77 7.52 3.95
CA ALA A 109 9.30 8.31 2.84
C ALA A 109 10.26 7.51 1.94
N VAL A 110 11.09 6.65 2.55
CA VAL A 110 12.08 5.81 1.85
C VAL A 110 11.43 4.65 1.09
N GLY A 111 10.29 4.14 1.57
CA GLY A 111 9.65 2.99 0.94
C GLY A 111 8.60 2.31 1.80
N THR A 112 8.18 1.11 1.39
CA THR A 112 7.21 0.30 2.13
C THR A 112 7.90 -0.88 2.79
N TYR A 113 7.72 -1.02 4.10
CA TYR A 113 8.40 -2.02 4.92
C TYR A 113 7.41 -2.79 5.80
N LEU A 114 7.78 -4.01 6.18
CA LEU A 114 7.06 -4.75 7.22
C LEU A 114 7.73 -4.52 8.56
N LEU A 115 6.99 -3.94 9.50
CA LEU A 115 7.45 -3.58 10.84
C LEU A 115 6.57 -4.22 11.89
N ASP A 116 7.19 -4.72 12.96
CA ASP A 116 6.45 -5.20 14.12
C ASP A 116 5.87 -4.01 14.91
N GLY A 117 4.71 -4.19 15.53
CA GLY A 117 4.03 -3.17 16.33
C GLY A 117 4.76 -2.75 17.63
N LYS A 118 6.01 -3.20 17.83
CA LYS A 118 6.92 -2.78 18.91
C LYS A 118 7.86 -1.64 18.50
N PHE A 119 8.13 -1.50 17.19
CA PHE A 119 9.08 -0.50 16.69
C PHE A 119 8.45 0.88 16.48
N PHE A 120 7.15 1.01 16.65
CA PHE A 120 6.43 2.25 16.36
C PHE A 120 5.18 2.41 17.23
N ARG A 121 4.69 3.64 17.33
CA ARG A 121 3.40 3.97 17.96
C ARG A 121 2.50 4.77 17.01
N PRO A 122 1.17 4.66 17.15
CA PRO A 122 0.26 5.61 16.52
C PRO A 122 0.59 7.05 16.93
N LEU A 123 0.43 7.96 15.99
CA LEU A 123 0.32 9.39 16.28
C LEU A 123 -1.16 9.72 16.36
N ASP A 124 -1.55 10.42 17.42
CA ASP A 124 -2.91 10.95 17.52
C ASP A 124 -3.01 12.12 16.54
N ALA A 125 -3.78 11.92 15.47
CA ALA A 125 -4.21 13.01 14.61
C ALA A 125 -5.58 13.46 15.12
N ASP A 126 -5.60 14.16 16.26
CA ASP A 126 -6.74 15.00 16.57
C ASP A 126 -6.76 16.09 15.50
N GLY A 127 -7.69 15.97 14.56
CA GLY A 127 -7.91 16.95 13.52
C GLY A 127 -8.32 18.26 14.18
N GLY A 128 -7.57 19.32 13.90
CA GLY A 128 -7.90 20.67 14.34
C GLY A 128 -9.31 21.07 13.89
N ASP A 129 -10.10 21.48 14.87
CA ASP A 129 -10.82 22.76 14.90
C ASP A 129 -11.68 23.07 13.67
N ASP A 130 -12.87 22.44 13.61
CA ASP A 130 -14.06 23.04 12.99
C ASP A 130 -14.64 24.11 13.95
N GLU A 131 -13.83 25.09 14.36
CA GLU A 131 -14.33 26.31 14.99
C GLU A 131 -14.72 27.28 13.87
N SER A 132 -15.93 27.09 13.36
CA SER A 132 -16.59 28.08 12.53
C SER A 132 -16.94 29.28 13.41
N PRO A 133 -16.40 30.49 13.18
CA PRO A 133 -16.95 31.67 13.81
C PRO A 133 -18.30 31.95 13.14
N ASP A 134 -19.39 31.57 13.78
CA ASP A 134 -20.72 32.09 13.47
C ASP A 134 -20.72 33.59 13.84
N GLU A 135 -20.72 34.45 12.81
CA GLU A 135 -20.98 35.90 12.92
C GLU A 135 -22.49 36.19 12.79
#